data_AF-A0A9X2CIA7-F1
#
_entry.id   AF-A0A9X2CIA7-F1
#
_cell.length_a   1.000
_cell.length_b   1.000
_cell.length_c   1.000
_cell.angle_alpha   90.00
_cell.angle_beta   90.00
_cell.angle_gamma   90.00
#
_symmetry.space_group_name_H-M   'P 1'
#
loop_
_entity.id
_entity.type
_entity.pdbx_description
1 polymer ?
#
loop_
_entity_poly.entity_id
_entity_poly.type
_entity_poly.pdbx_seq_one_letter_code
_entity_poly.pdbx_strand_id
1 'polypeptide(L)'
;MAERYSLTVNTVNGITRTQTECAAFLVYLIKFSNGSTYIVESQDLVTSWYAIYNTSWNNTPNSVTDKVRAAVVKLRNPEFFVVALAKSKDESQARKAAAIKYYAPDLNTSAGVSLSQPSFFDSLDKVVNTFELASRSTNHNNIKFEDKDRDLLIGEIVINRSKKRFLVIEGPHKGKFVSCSTPEREKFPVGAKVKVKAAMMSNGTLKAANTAKLLPA
;
A
#
# COMPACT_ATOMS: atom_id res chain seq x y z
N MET A 1 -15.39 -6.42 -9.46
CA MET A 1 -13.96 -6.56 -9.84
C MET A 1 -13.29 -5.25 -9.49
N ALA A 2 -12.16 -5.23 -8.78
CA ALA A 2 -11.44 -3.99 -8.55
C ALA A 2 -10.72 -3.60 -9.85
N GLU A 3 -10.90 -2.36 -10.32
CA GLU A 3 -10.13 -1.83 -11.44
C GLU A 3 -8.64 -1.98 -11.15
N ARG A 4 -7.93 -2.67 -12.06
CA ARG A 4 -6.47 -2.71 -12.04
C ARG A 4 -5.97 -1.51 -12.81
N TYR A 5 -5.49 -0.51 -12.07
CA TYR A 5 -4.80 0.62 -12.66
C TYR A 5 -3.41 0.19 -13.15
N SER A 6 -2.90 0.84 -14.18
CA SER A 6 -1.53 0.69 -14.67
C SER A 6 -0.90 2.04 -14.97
N LEU A 7 0.43 2.10 -14.93
CA LEU A 7 1.22 3.28 -15.26
C LEU A 7 2.41 2.87 -16.12
N THR A 8 2.76 3.67 -17.11
CA THR A 8 4.05 3.58 -17.79
C THR A 8 5.13 4.10 -16.84
N VAL A 9 6.13 3.26 -16.56
CA VAL A 9 7.24 3.59 -15.66
C VAL A 9 8.57 3.41 -16.38
N ASN A 10 9.49 4.34 -16.10
CA ASN A 10 10.89 4.27 -16.49
C ASN A 10 11.71 3.74 -15.31
N THR A 11 12.74 2.95 -15.58
CA THR A 11 13.73 2.57 -14.56
C THR A 11 15.09 3.17 -14.87
N VAL A 12 15.82 3.52 -13.82
CA VAL A 12 17.21 4.00 -13.88
C VAL A 12 18.09 3.14 -12.96
N ASN A 13 19.39 3.42 -12.85
CA ASN A 13 20.30 2.78 -11.90
C ASN A 13 20.42 1.25 -12.08
N GLY A 14 20.35 0.78 -13.34
CA GLY A 14 20.38 -0.65 -13.67
C GLY A 14 19.17 -1.45 -13.19
N ILE A 15 18.09 -0.80 -12.74
CA ILE A 15 16.90 -1.47 -12.23
C ILE A 15 16.12 -2.10 -13.39
N THR A 16 15.78 -3.38 -13.24
CA THR A 16 14.98 -4.14 -14.22
C THR A 16 13.50 -4.16 -13.86
N ARG A 17 12.67 -4.54 -14.83
CA ARG A 17 11.24 -4.78 -14.63
C ARG A 17 10.97 -5.81 -13.54
N THR A 18 11.61 -6.98 -13.63
CA THR A 18 11.41 -8.08 -12.66
C THR A 18 11.76 -7.64 -11.24
N GLN A 19 12.86 -6.90 -11.06
CA GLN A 19 13.22 -6.38 -9.74
C GLN A 19 12.18 -5.39 -9.21
N THR A 20 11.65 -4.52 -10.07
CA THR A 20 10.58 -3.57 -9.71
C THR A 20 9.30 -4.30 -9.29
N GLU A 21 8.89 -5.31 -10.04
CA GLU A 21 7.69 -6.10 -9.75
C GLU A 21 7.83 -6.89 -8.43
N CYS A 22 9.03 -7.40 -8.12
CA CYS A 22 9.29 -8.20 -6.92
C CYS A 22 9.71 -7.39 -5.67
N ALA A 23 10.02 -6.09 -5.79
CA ALA A 23 10.58 -5.32 -4.67
C ALA A 23 9.60 -5.18 -3.49
N ALA A 24 10.07 -5.28 -2.24
CA ALA A 24 9.19 -5.06 -1.08
C ALA A 24 8.79 -3.58 -0.96
N PHE A 25 9.74 -2.69 -1.20
CA PHE A 25 9.58 -1.25 -1.22
C PHE A 25 10.29 -0.67 -2.44
N LEU A 26 9.80 0.45 -2.93
CA LEU A 26 10.33 1.19 -4.07
C LEU A 26 10.38 2.68 -3.74
N VAL A 27 11.41 3.34 -4.24
CA VAL A 27 11.55 4.79 -4.25
C VAL A 27 11.42 5.23 -5.70
N TYR A 28 10.47 6.11 -5.95
CA TYR A 28 10.17 6.61 -7.27
C TYR A 28 10.10 8.13 -7.30
N LEU A 29 10.48 8.69 -8.44
CA LEU A 29 10.41 10.10 -8.77
C LEU A 29 9.28 10.31 -9.77
N ILE A 30 8.50 11.36 -9.54
CA ILE A 30 7.48 11.87 -10.44
C ILE A 30 8.02 13.16 -11.04
N LYS A 31 8.10 13.23 -12.37
CA LYS A 31 8.43 14.45 -13.10
C LYS A 31 7.16 15.00 -13.71
N PHE A 32 6.78 16.20 -13.30
CA PHE A 32 5.60 16.91 -13.76
C PHE A 32 5.92 17.68 -15.05
N SER A 33 4.89 17.99 -15.85
CA SER A 33 5.03 18.72 -17.12
C SER A 33 5.65 20.11 -17.00
N ASN A 34 5.57 20.72 -15.82
CA ASN A 34 6.20 22.01 -15.52
C ASN A 34 7.68 21.88 -15.09
N GLY A 35 8.26 20.68 -15.14
CA GLY A 35 9.62 20.40 -14.71
C GLY A 35 9.78 20.16 -13.21
N SER A 36 8.73 20.40 -12.40
CA SER A 36 8.76 20.06 -10.98
C SER A 36 8.93 18.56 -10.79
N THR A 37 9.60 18.17 -9.71
CA THR A 37 9.86 16.78 -9.37
C THR A 37 9.49 16.47 -7.93
N TYR A 38 9.05 15.24 -7.70
CA TYR A 38 8.67 14.77 -6.37
C TYR A 38 9.11 13.32 -6.16
N ILE A 39 9.75 13.05 -5.02
CA ILE A 39 10.23 11.72 -4.65
C ILE A 39 9.37 11.12 -3.54
N VAL A 40 8.94 9.90 -3.78
CA VAL A 40 8.04 9.13 -2.91
C VAL A 40 8.62 7.74 -2.66
N GLU A 41 8.37 7.21 -1.47
CA GLU A 41 8.55 5.78 -1.20
C GLU A 41 7.19 5.09 -1.13
N SER A 42 7.09 3.87 -1.64
CA SER A 42 5.86 3.07 -1.54
C SER A 42 6.17 1.58 -1.63
N GLN A 43 5.22 0.74 -1.22
CA GLN A 43 5.21 -0.69 -1.54
C GLN A 43 4.52 -0.99 -2.88
N ASP A 44 3.73 -0.04 -3.39
CA ASP A 44 3.01 -0.11 -4.65
C ASP A 44 2.96 1.30 -5.25
N LEU A 45 3.73 1.50 -6.34
CA LEU A 45 3.85 2.78 -7.01
C LEU A 45 2.50 3.24 -7.56
N VAL A 46 1.78 2.34 -8.24
CA VAL A 46 0.53 2.66 -8.92
C VAL A 46 -0.52 3.05 -7.91
N THR A 47 -0.74 2.21 -6.89
CA THR A 47 -1.73 2.51 -5.85
C THR A 47 -1.39 3.80 -5.09
N SER A 48 -0.10 4.04 -4.81
CA SER A 48 0.37 5.27 -4.16
C SER A 48 0.12 6.51 -5.01
N TRP A 49 0.43 6.44 -6.32
CA TRP A 49 0.15 7.54 -7.24
C TRP A 49 -1.34 7.89 -7.30
N TYR A 50 -2.22 6.90 -7.48
CA TYR A 50 -3.66 7.17 -7.53
C TYR A 50 -4.20 7.71 -6.20
N ALA A 51 -3.63 7.31 -5.06
CA ALA A 51 -3.95 7.92 -3.77
C ALA A 51 -3.54 9.40 -3.73
N ILE A 52 -2.34 9.76 -4.19
CA ILE A 52 -1.87 11.15 -4.30
C ILE A 52 -2.76 11.95 -5.25
N TYR A 53 -3.08 11.37 -6.41
CA TYR A 53 -3.94 11.99 -7.41
C TYR A 53 -5.33 12.30 -6.83
N ASN A 54 -6.01 11.29 -6.27
CA ASN A 54 -7.36 11.44 -5.73
C ASN A 54 -7.41 12.40 -4.53
N THR A 55 -6.44 12.34 -3.62
CA THR A 55 -6.39 13.25 -2.46
C THR A 55 -6.10 14.69 -2.85
N SER A 56 -5.36 14.90 -3.94
CA SER A 56 -5.08 16.25 -4.46
C SER A 56 -6.33 16.92 -5.04
N TRP A 57 -7.21 16.15 -5.70
CA TRP A 57 -8.47 16.66 -6.25
C TRP A 57 -9.58 16.81 -5.19
N ASN A 58 -9.61 15.93 -4.18
CA ASN A 58 -10.66 15.93 -3.15
C ASN A 58 -10.38 16.85 -1.95
N ASN A 59 -9.41 17.76 -2.07
CA ASN A 59 -9.02 18.76 -1.08
C ASN A 59 -8.92 18.22 0.37
N THR A 60 -8.39 17.00 0.52
CA THR A 60 -8.40 16.29 1.81
C THR A 60 -7.18 16.72 2.64
N PRO A 61 -7.33 17.17 3.91
CA PRO A 61 -6.27 17.91 4.61
C PRO A 61 -4.96 17.20 4.95
N ASN A 62 -4.82 15.88 4.78
CA ASN A 62 -3.93 15.11 5.67
C ASN A 62 -2.82 14.23 5.06
N SER A 63 -2.33 14.47 3.83
CA SER A 63 -1.16 13.68 3.37
C SER A 63 -0.26 14.29 2.30
N VAL A 64 -0.77 15.25 1.52
CA VAL A 64 -0.05 15.84 0.39
C VAL A 64 0.13 17.33 0.64
N THR A 65 1.36 17.83 0.56
CA THR A 65 1.65 19.26 0.75
C THR A 65 0.93 20.09 -0.30
N ASP A 66 0.59 21.34 0.01
CA ASP A 66 -0.11 22.23 -0.93
C ASP A 66 0.67 22.41 -2.25
N LYS A 67 2.01 22.33 -2.19
CA LYS A 67 2.88 22.36 -3.37
C LYS A 67 2.67 21.16 -4.28
N VAL A 68 2.63 19.94 -3.73
CA VAL A 68 2.37 18.73 -4.51
C VAL A 68 0.94 18.74 -5.05
N ARG A 69 -0.04 19.18 -4.24
CA ARG A 69 -1.44 19.33 -4.69
C ARG A 69 -1.54 20.26 -5.89
N ALA A 70 -0.91 21.43 -5.82
CA ALA A 70 -0.91 22.40 -6.91
C ALA A 70 -0.24 21.86 -8.18
N ALA A 71 0.83 21.08 -8.05
CA ALA A 71 1.49 20.43 -9.19
C ALA A 71 0.61 19.34 -9.83
N VAL A 72 -0.08 18.54 -9.01
CA VAL A 72 -0.98 17.47 -9.47
C VAL A 72 -2.24 18.02 -10.14
N VAL A 73 -2.83 19.12 -9.66
CA VAL A 73 -4.02 19.73 -10.28
C VAL A 73 -3.71 20.34 -11.65
N LYS A 74 -2.48 20.83 -11.85
CA LYS A 74 -2.02 21.42 -13.13
C LYS A 74 -1.43 20.39 -14.10
N LEU A 75 -1.54 19.11 -13.77
CA LEU A 75 -0.85 18.02 -14.44
C LEU A 75 -1.33 17.79 -15.87
N ARG A 76 -0.37 17.63 -16.79
CA ARG A 76 -0.55 16.88 -18.04
C ARG A 76 0.56 15.83 -18.14
N ASN A 77 0.19 14.55 -18.24
CA ASN A 77 1.10 13.42 -18.52
C ASN A 77 2.38 13.39 -17.64
N PRO A 78 2.29 13.02 -16.35
CA PRO A 78 3.47 12.86 -15.52
C PRO A 78 4.34 11.70 -16.03
N GLU A 79 5.64 11.85 -15.87
CA GLU A 79 6.59 10.76 -16.07
C GLU A 79 6.98 10.14 -14.72
N PHE A 80 7.06 8.81 -14.67
CA PHE A 80 7.39 8.06 -13.47
C PHE A 80 8.73 7.35 -13.62
N PHE A 81 9.61 7.51 -12.64
CA PHE A 81 10.94 6.90 -12.61
C PHE A 81 11.12 6.09 -11.34
N VAL A 82 11.40 4.80 -11.44
CA VAL A 82 11.85 3.99 -10.29
C VAL A 82 13.36 4.19 -10.14
N VAL A 83 13.74 4.82 -9.02
CA VAL A 83 15.13 5.24 -8.77
C VAL A 83 15.82 4.37 -7.73
N ALA A 84 15.08 3.68 -6.85
CA ALA A 84 15.68 2.70 -5.95
C ALA A 84 14.68 1.64 -5.52
N LEU A 85 15.19 0.49 -5.08
CA LEU A 85 14.40 -0.60 -4.51
C LEU A 85 14.90 -0.88 -3.09
N ALA A 86 14.03 -1.31 -2.18
CA ALA A 86 14.41 -1.63 -0.82
C ALA A 86 13.71 -2.90 -0.32
N LYS A 87 14.35 -3.60 0.62
CA LYS A 87 13.83 -4.81 1.26
C LYS A 87 13.12 -4.50 2.57
N SER A 88 13.43 -3.37 3.20
CA SER A 88 12.82 -2.92 4.44
C SER A 88 12.37 -1.45 4.37
N LYS A 89 11.53 -1.05 5.32
CA LYS A 89 11.07 0.34 5.44
C LYS A 89 12.21 1.30 5.81
N ASP A 90 13.09 0.90 6.72
CA ASP A 90 14.21 1.76 7.12
C ASP A 90 15.18 1.98 5.96
N GLU A 91 15.40 0.93 5.16
CA GLU A 91 16.19 1.01 3.92
C GLU A 91 15.51 1.90 2.87
N SER A 92 14.18 1.81 2.70
CA SER A 92 13.46 2.66 1.75
C SER A 92 13.54 4.13 2.15
N GLN A 93 13.46 4.43 3.45
CA GLN A 93 13.58 5.78 3.98
C GLN A 93 14.98 6.35 3.77
N ALA A 94 16.02 5.55 4.04
CA ALA A 94 17.40 5.96 3.79
C ALA A 94 17.65 6.21 2.29
N ARG A 95 17.15 5.35 1.41
CA ARG A 95 17.27 5.51 -0.04
C ARG A 95 16.47 6.72 -0.55
N LYS A 96 15.28 6.99 0.00
CA LYS A 96 14.49 8.18 -0.30
C LYS A 96 15.24 9.46 0.09
N ALA A 97 15.83 9.50 1.28
CA ALA A 97 16.62 10.65 1.73
C ALA A 97 17.82 10.90 0.80
N ALA A 98 18.52 9.83 0.40
CA ALA A 98 19.63 9.92 -0.56
C ALA A 98 19.18 10.36 -1.96
N ALA A 99 18.03 9.86 -2.44
CA ALA A 99 17.46 10.27 -3.71
C ALA A 99 17.05 11.76 -3.71
N ILE A 100 16.46 12.26 -2.61
CA ILE A 100 16.15 13.68 -2.45
C ILE A 100 17.43 14.52 -2.47
N LYS A 101 18.50 14.06 -1.82
CA LYS A 101 19.78 14.76 -1.84
C LYS A 101 20.41 14.79 -3.24
N TYR A 102 20.28 13.71 -4.01
CA TYR A 102 20.87 13.58 -5.35
C TYR A 102 20.09 14.37 -6.41
N TYR A 103 18.78 14.13 -6.53
CA TYR A 103 17.93 14.75 -7.55
C TYR A 103 17.43 16.14 -7.17
N ALA A 104 17.58 16.55 -5.90
CA ALA A 104 17.14 17.85 -5.37
C ALA A 104 15.70 18.25 -5.78
N PRO A 105 14.68 17.39 -5.55
CA PRO A 105 13.31 17.65 -5.97
C PRO A 105 12.71 18.86 -5.24
N ASP A 106 12.06 19.76 -5.99
CA ASP A 106 11.49 21.02 -5.50
C ASP A 106 10.22 20.84 -4.67
N LEU A 107 9.52 19.70 -4.82
CA LEU A 107 8.27 19.43 -4.13
C LEU A 107 8.44 18.68 -2.79
N ASN A 108 9.63 18.16 -2.49
CA ASN A 108 9.93 17.57 -1.19
C ASN A 108 10.36 18.68 -0.20
N THR A 109 9.75 18.72 0.99
CA THR A 109 10.01 19.78 1.99
C THR A 109 11.22 19.53 2.89
N SER A 110 11.68 18.28 3.04
CA SER A 110 12.99 18.00 3.63
C SER A 110 13.60 16.72 3.08
N ALA A 111 14.92 16.70 2.96
CA ALA A 111 15.68 15.47 2.93
C ALA A 111 15.75 14.97 4.38
N GLY A 112 15.21 13.78 4.67
CA GLY A 112 15.47 13.14 5.97
C GLY A 112 16.98 12.90 6.19
N VAL A 113 17.34 12.31 7.32
CA VAL A 113 18.74 11.94 7.59
C VAL A 113 19.15 10.82 6.62
N SER A 114 20.11 11.09 5.74
CA SER A 114 20.69 10.07 4.85
C SER A 114 21.92 9.44 5.49
N LEU A 115 21.95 8.10 5.56
CA LEU A 115 23.12 7.30 5.93
C LEU A 115 23.87 6.75 4.71
N SER A 116 23.39 7.00 3.47
CA SER A 116 23.93 6.39 2.25
C SER A 116 24.57 7.41 1.30
N GLN A 117 25.60 6.96 0.58
CA GLN A 117 26.35 7.80 -0.35
C GLN A 117 25.54 8.10 -1.64
N PRO A 118 25.66 9.32 -2.20
CA PRO A 118 24.95 9.72 -3.43
C PRO A 118 25.35 8.94 -4.71
N SER A 119 26.44 8.18 -4.68
CA SER A 119 27.01 7.44 -5.82
C SER A 119 26.12 6.32 -6.36
N PHE A 120 25.02 6.00 -5.69
CA PHE A 120 24.05 4.98 -6.12
C PHE A 120 23.13 5.46 -7.26
N PHE A 121 22.96 6.77 -7.45
CA PHE A 121 21.99 7.33 -8.39
C PHE A 121 22.67 7.84 -9.68
N ASP A 122 22.01 7.56 -10.81
CA ASP A 122 22.31 8.08 -12.15
C ASP A 122 21.31 9.18 -12.56
N SER A 123 21.68 9.94 -13.59
CA SER A 123 20.77 10.88 -14.27
C SER A 123 19.52 10.19 -14.78
N LEU A 124 18.39 10.89 -14.76
CA LEU A 124 17.12 10.43 -15.32
C LEU A 124 17.18 10.18 -16.83
N ASP A 125 18.16 10.78 -17.54
CA ASP A 125 18.37 10.54 -18.97
C ASP A 125 18.94 9.15 -19.27
N LYS A 126 19.50 8.46 -18.25
CA LYS A 126 20.00 7.10 -18.37
C LYS A 126 18.90 6.07 -18.08
N VAL A 127 17.77 6.18 -18.77
CA VAL A 127 16.68 5.21 -18.66
C VAL A 127 17.17 3.85 -19.17
N VAL A 128 17.00 2.82 -18.34
CA VAL A 128 17.40 1.45 -18.64
C VAL A 128 16.25 0.68 -19.28
N ASN A 129 15.03 0.84 -18.75
CA ASN A 129 13.83 0.22 -19.31
C ASN A 129 12.61 1.14 -19.15
N THR A 130 11.65 0.97 -20.06
CA THR A 130 10.30 1.55 -19.95
C THR A 130 9.28 0.41 -20.08
N PHE A 131 8.34 0.32 -19.16
CA PHE A 131 7.30 -0.73 -19.19
C PHE A 131 6.03 -0.28 -18.46
N GLU A 132 4.92 -0.97 -18.73
CA GLU A 132 3.70 -0.81 -17.95
C GLU A 132 3.80 -1.60 -16.63
N LEU A 133 3.58 -0.89 -15.52
CA LEU A 133 3.47 -1.45 -14.19
C LEU A 133 2.00 -1.42 -13.76
N ALA A 134 1.45 -2.57 -13.39
CA ALA A 134 0.10 -2.68 -12.85
C ALA A 134 0.09 -2.51 -11.33
N SER A 135 -1.04 -2.03 -10.77
CA SER A 135 -1.22 -1.99 -9.33
C SER A 135 -1.08 -3.38 -8.72
N ARG A 136 -0.39 -3.44 -7.57
CA ARG A 136 -0.29 -4.70 -6.84
C ARG A 136 -1.67 -5.02 -6.32
N SER A 137 -2.05 -6.29 -6.47
CA SER A 137 -3.27 -6.76 -5.82
C SER A 137 -3.17 -6.44 -4.33
N THR A 138 -4.18 -5.74 -3.80
CA THR A 138 -4.35 -5.39 -2.37
C THR A 138 -4.30 -6.60 -1.43
N ASN A 139 -4.16 -7.81 -1.97
CA ASN A 139 -3.78 -9.02 -1.28
C ASN A 139 -2.38 -8.98 -0.61
N HIS A 140 -1.54 -7.97 -0.87
CA HIS A 140 -0.23 -7.84 -0.19
C HIS A 140 -0.29 -7.46 1.30
N ASN A 141 -1.48 -7.18 1.86
CA ASN A 141 -1.69 -7.11 3.31
C ASN A 141 -1.97 -8.48 3.97
N ASN A 142 -1.70 -9.61 3.29
CA ASN A 142 -1.97 -10.95 3.82
C ASN A 142 -0.75 -11.67 4.41
N ILE A 143 0.45 -11.07 4.37
CA ILE A 143 1.66 -11.70 4.90
C ILE A 143 2.07 -10.98 6.19
N LYS A 144 1.44 -11.33 7.31
CA LYS A 144 2.01 -11.08 8.64
C LYS A 144 1.58 -12.09 9.70
N PHE A 145 0.44 -12.76 9.51
CA PHE A 145 -0.08 -13.73 10.48
C PHE A 145 -0.04 -15.12 9.89
N GLU A 146 0.94 -15.91 10.35
CA GLU A 146 0.97 -17.35 10.17
C GLU A 146 -0.20 -17.98 10.94
N ASP A 147 -0.48 -19.26 10.68
CA ASP A 147 -1.60 -19.95 11.32
C ASP A 147 -1.42 -20.08 12.85
N LYS A 148 -0.17 -19.96 13.33
CA LYS A 148 0.20 -19.94 14.75
C LYS A 148 -0.16 -18.64 15.47
N ASP A 149 -0.29 -17.54 14.73
CA ASP A 149 -0.59 -16.21 15.29
C ASP A 149 -2.11 -15.96 15.41
N ARG A 150 -2.91 -17.00 15.15
CA ARG A 150 -4.37 -16.92 15.03
C ARG A 150 -5.04 -17.79 16.08
N ASP A 151 -5.89 -17.15 16.86
CA ASP A 151 -6.73 -17.84 17.82
C ASP A 151 -8.00 -18.36 17.14
N LEU A 152 -8.44 -19.55 17.55
CA LEU A 152 -9.75 -20.07 17.17
C LEU A 152 -10.83 -19.28 17.92
N LEU A 153 -11.66 -18.56 17.20
CA LEU A 153 -12.73 -17.74 17.76
C LEU A 153 -14.09 -18.35 17.47
N ILE A 154 -14.96 -18.34 18.47
CA ILE A 154 -16.36 -18.75 18.37
C ILE A 154 -17.22 -17.50 18.44
N GLY A 155 -18.12 -17.36 17.46
CA GLY A 155 -18.91 -16.16 17.26
C GLY A 155 -20.26 -16.45 16.64
N GLU A 156 -21.05 -15.41 16.54
CA GLU A 156 -22.39 -15.43 15.95
C GLU A 156 -22.45 -14.48 14.75
N ILE A 157 -23.20 -14.88 13.72
CA ILE A 157 -23.51 -13.99 12.61
C ILE A 157 -24.63 -13.04 13.02
N VAL A 158 -24.31 -11.75 13.07
CA VAL A 158 -25.23 -10.67 13.47
C VAL A 158 -25.40 -9.64 12.36
N ILE A 159 -26.50 -8.88 12.37
CA ILE A 159 -26.64 -7.69 11.51
C ILE A 159 -26.07 -6.48 12.26
N ASN A 160 -25.16 -5.76 11.60
CA ASN A 160 -24.67 -4.47 12.08
C ASN A 160 -24.61 -3.49 10.91
N ARG A 161 -25.27 -2.33 11.05
CA ARG A 161 -25.38 -1.29 10.01
C ARG A 161 -25.76 -1.89 8.64
N SER A 162 -26.82 -2.70 8.65
CA SER A 162 -27.40 -3.36 7.47
C SER A 162 -26.52 -4.40 6.79
N LYS A 163 -25.45 -4.89 7.43
CA LYS A 163 -24.57 -5.94 6.89
C LYS A 163 -24.38 -7.09 7.88
N LYS A 164 -24.31 -8.33 7.38
CA LYS A 164 -23.91 -9.49 8.18
C LYS A 164 -22.46 -9.33 8.65
N ARG A 165 -22.22 -9.50 9.94
CA ARG A 165 -20.92 -9.45 10.62
C ARG A 165 -20.75 -10.68 11.50
N PHE A 166 -19.50 -11.06 11.77
CA PHE A 166 -19.17 -12.07 12.76
C PHE A 166 -18.80 -11.38 14.07
N LEU A 167 -19.58 -11.61 15.13
CA LEU A 167 -19.35 -11.10 16.48
C LEU A 167 -18.81 -12.23 17.35
N VAL A 168 -17.68 -12.03 18.01
CA VAL A 168 -17.14 -13.02 18.96
C VAL A 168 -18.04 -13.06 20.21
N ILE A 169 -18.51 -14.26 20.58
CA ILE A 169 -19.41 -14.45 21.73
C ILE A 169 -18.71 -15.09 22.94
N GLU A 170 -17.55 -15.70 22.72
CA GLU A 170 -16.79 -16.44 23.73
C GLU A 170 -15.30 -16.07 23.75
N GLY A 171 -14.65 -16.30 24.89
CA GLY A 171 -13.20 -16.12 25.06
C GLY A 171 -12.73 -14.65 25.23
N PRO A 172 -11.40 -14.42 25.16
CA PRO A 172 -10.76 -13.14 25.50
C PRO A 172 -11.07 -11.99 24.54
N HIS A 173 -11.79 -12.28 23.45
CA HIS A 173 -12.15 -11.33 22.41
C HIS A 173 -13.65 -11.11 22.29
N LYS A 174 -14.44 -11.60 23.27
CA LYS A 174 -15.89 -11.41 23.33
C LYS A 174 -16.28 -9.95 23.11
N GLY A 175 -17.29 -9.74 22.27
CA GLY A 175 -17.80 -8.42 21.91
C GLY A 175 -17.06 -7.74 20.74
N LYS A 176 -15.94 -8.30 20.26
CA LYS A 176 -15.24 -7.78 19.07
C LYS A 176 -15.79 -8.38 17.78
N PHE A 177 -15.69 -7.61 16.69
CA PHE A 177 -16.02 -8.10 15.36
C PHE A 177 -14.79 -8.68 14.65
N VAL A 178 -15.00 -9.77 13.90
CA VAL A 178 -13.97 -10.38 13.05
C VAL A 178 -14.21 -9.99 11.61
N SER A 179 -13.17 -9.41 10.99
CA SER A 179 -13.11 -9.20 9.55
C SER A 179 -12.81 -10.53 8.86
N CYS A 180 -13.75 -11.01 8.08
CA CYS A 180 -13.67 -12.25 7.31
C CYS A 180 -14.25 -12.03 5.90
N SER A 181 -14.22 -13.07 5.05
CA SER A 181 -14.79 -13.00 3.69
C SER A 181 -16.30 -12.74 3.73
N THR A 182 -16.79 -11.80 2.90
CA THR A 182 -18.23 -11.52 2.77
C THR A 182 -19.00 -12.72 2.23
N PRO A 183 -18.57 -13.38 1.13
CA PRO A 183 -19.18 -14.62 0.66
C PRO A 183 -19.31 -15.70 1.75
N GLU A 184 -18.33 -15.82 2.65
CA GLU A 184 -18.40 -16.80 3.73
C GLU A 184 -19.46 -16.45 4.77
N ARG A 185 -19.60 -15.17 5.14
CA ARG A 185 -20.66 -14.74 6.08
C ARG A 185 -22.07 -14.92 5.51
N GLU A 186 -22.23 -14.77 4.21
CA GLU A 186 -23.54 -14.85 3.56
C GLU A 186 -24.11 -16.27 3.56
N LYS A 187 -23.25 -17.30 3.60
CA LYS A 187 -23.63 -18.72 3.68
C LYS A 187 -24.38 -19.09 4.96
N PHE A 188 -24.27 -18.28 6.01
CA PHE A 188 -24.85 -18.58 7.32
C PHE A 188 -26.01 -17.62 7.63
N PRO A 189 -27.11 -18.12 8.24
CA PRO A 189 -28.19 -17.25 8.70
C PRO A 189 -27.74 -16.36 9.86
N VAL A 190 -28.45 -15.25 10.07
CA VAL A 190 -28.28 -14.44 11.28
C VAL A 190 -28.68 -15.30 12.49
N GLY A 191 -27.90 -15.24 13.57
CA GLY A 191 -28.06 -16.15 14.72
C GLY A 191 -27.19 -17.40 14.65
N ALA A 192 -26.59 -17.72 13.50
CA ALA A 192 -25.74 -18.90 13.36
C ALA A 192 -24.46 -18.74 14.17
N LYS A 193 -24.17 -19.74 15.02
CA LYS A 193 -22.88 -19.88 15.69
C LYS A 193 -21.88 -20.51 14.74
N VAL A 194 -20.76 -19.83 14.55
CA VAL A 194 -19.68 -20.26 13.67
C VAL A 194 -18.33 -20.00 14.31
N LYS A 195 -17.30 -20.70 13.83
CA LYS A 195 -15.92 -20.60 14.31
C LYS A 195 -14.94 -20.32 13.18
N VAL A 196 -13.91 -19.53 13.48
CA VAL A 196 -12.85 -19.17 12.53
C VAL A 196 -11.57 -18.81 13.27
N LYS A 197 -10.42 -19.12 12.65
CA LYS A 197 -9.11 -18.65 13.13
C LYS A 197 -8.87 -17.19 12.71
N ALA A 198 -8.56 -16.31 13.65
CA ALA A 198 -8.26 -14.91 13.39
C ALA A 198 -7.12 -14.37 14.26
N ALA A 199 -6.40 -13.38 13.75
CA ALA A 199 -5.34 -12.69 14.48
C ALA A 199 -5.75 -11.25 14.83
N MET A 200 -5.22 -10.72 15.93
CA MET A 200 -5.37 -9.32 16.32
C MET A 200 -4.47 -8.44 15.47
N MET A 201 -5.05 -7.45 14.78
CA MET A 201 -4.29 -6.42 14.08
C MET A 201 -3.84 -5.32 15.05
N SER A 202 -2.79 -4.58 14.68
CA SER A 202 -2.26 -3.45 15.47
C SER A 202 -3.28 -2.34 15.71
N ASN A 203 -4.34 -2.26 14.89
CA ASN A 203 -5.46 -1.32 15.07
C ASN A 203 -6.59 -1.87 15.98
N GLY A 204 -6.36 -2.98 16.68
CA GLY A 204 -7.31 -3.59 17.61
C GLY A 204 -8.46 -4.39 16.98
N THR A 205 -8.45 -4.58 15.65
CA THR A 205 -9.45 -5.36 14.91
C THR A 205 -8.99 -6.80 14.71
N LEU A 206 -9.91 -7.78 14.77
CA LEU A 206 -9.62 -9.18 14.49
C LEU A 206 -9.77 -9.47 12.99
N LYS A 207 -8.83 -10.19 12.40
CA LYS A 207 -8.85 -10.53 10.97
C LYS A 207 -8.60 -12.02 10.74
N ALA A 208 -9.56 -12.67 10.09
CA ALA A 208 -9.43 -14.03 9.57
C ALA A 208 -8.67 -14.01 8.23
N ALA A 209 -8.16 -15.16 7.78
CA ALA A 209 -7.51 -15.25 6.47
C ALA A 209 -8.57 -15.03 5.40
N ASN A 210 -8.19 -14.42 4.27
CA ASN A 210 -9.13 -14.23 3.16
C ASN A 210 -9.66 -15.57 2.62
N THR A 211 -8.89 -16.65 2.76
CA THR A 211 -9.23 -18.03 2.39
C THR A 211 -9.87 -18.84 3.52
N ALA A 212 -9.97 -18.28 4.74
CA ALA A 212 -10.55 -19.00 5.87
C ALA A 212 -12.05 -19.21 5.65
N LYS A 213 -12.49 -20.46 5.79
CA LYS A 213 -13.91 -20.84 5.79
C LYS A 213 -14.47 -20.64 7.19
N LEU A 214 -15.69 -20.13 7.28
CA LEU A 214 -16.46 -20.19 8.52
C LEU A 214 -16.97 -21.61 8.69
N LEU A 215 -16.76 -22.20 9.85
CA LEU A 215 -17.24 -23.54 10.17
C LEU A 215 -18.40 -23.43 11.17
N PRO A 216 -19.43 -24.29 11.10
CA PRO A 216 -20.40 -24.40 12.18
C PRO A 216 -19.69 -24.64 13.52
N ALA A 217 -20.11 -23.89 14.54
CA ALA A 217 -19.60 -24.04 15.90
C ALA A 217 -20.42 -25.07 16.68
#